data_AF-A0A930A0U2-F1
#
_entry.id   AF-A0A930A0U2-F1
#
_cell.length_a   1.000
_cell.length_b   1.000
_cell.length_c   1.000
_cell.angle_alpha   90.00
_cell.angle_beta   90.00
_cell.angle_gamma   90.00
#
_symmetry.space_group_name_H-M   'P 1'
#
loop_
_entity.id
_entity.type
_entity.pdbx_description
1 polymer ?
#
loop_
_entity_poly.entity_id
_entity_poly.type
_entity_poly.pdbx_seq_one_letter_code
_entity_poly.pdbx_strand_id
1 'polypeptide(L)'
;MTEQNPNRVIRKKKKRKKRYISARFLWLILFLASIVFAITFWRMPMFPMKWSIIVVLVLAVIDWLTFLLTSKVKPNNVFAQVVNTVLAVALIIVNIALPYYTDRLSNVFSSVLGNEVRIGIYVMTDAYKDKHKDTFANSQYKESMKLAEYQNAKFITALGVDGNNQNYTLEKLRVDLKNDNLKTINSSSVQSAVKNLYTNQGDVLLLSDSYLSTVLETDEFKNFKTDTKLIGSYFRKVETTQATEDKTNLANTPFTFFIAGNDQPGELSLEGRTDVDIAVTVNPNTHQILIANLPRDSYIPNPAYKNQKDKLTHLGLNGIQNTLKGVSNLLGTDVNYYMLVNFTTFEDIINAIDGVDIDNPFEFTTHFTGRTYPQGTLHLDGELALEYVRERYSLPNGDFDRNLHQQIVLSAIIHKLLSPELISSFNNILSALQGKFLTNVSTDSIYALCKKQLDQNIQWNIVKYHLDGDIGNEYCASAPDQVLSVVYLYQNQVDFINTEIDKVMNDEIISQETLPEGTNNNSTN
;
A
#
# COMPACT_ATOMS: atom_id res chain seq x y z
N MET A 1 -10.87 -5.87 107.17
CA MET A 1 -11.17 -7.25 106.71
C MET A 1 -11.59 -7.13 105.27
N THR A 2 -10.67 -7.49 104.36
CA THR A 2 -10.73 -8.67 103.46
C THR A 2 -11.25 -8.20 102.10
N GLU A 3 -10.65 -8.49 100.94
CA GLU A 3 -9.58 -9.40 100.58
C GLU A 3 -9.11 -9.01 99.16
N GLN A 4 -7.85 -9.31 98.85
CA GLN A 4 -7.29 -9.22 97.50
C GLN A 4 -8.03 -10.17 96.55
N ASN A 5 -8.18 -9.78 95.28
CA ASN A 5 -8.21 -10.77 94.20
C ASN A 5 -7.06 -10.47 93.21
N PRO A 6 -5.98 -11.27 93.21
CA PRO A 6 -4.84 -11.12 92.32
C PRO A 6 -5.08 -11.85 90.99
N ASN A 7 -4.37 -11.41 89.95
CA ASN A 7 -4.21 -12.09 88.66
C ASN A 7 -5.39 -12.03 87.66
N ARG A 8 -5.43 -10.93 86.90
CA ARG A 8 -5.81 -11.00 85.48
C ARG A 8 -4.61 -10.60 84.62
N VAL A 9 -3.90 -11.62 84.14
CA VAL A 9 -2.80 -11.50 83.17
C VAL A 9 -3.32 -10.82 81.91
N ILE A 10 -2.99 -9.54 81.73
CA ILE A 10 -3.24 -8.82 80.47
C ILE A 10 -2.23 -9.34 79.45
N ARG A 11 -2.62 -10.36 78.67
CA ARG A 11 -1.93 -10.71 77.42
C ARG A 11 -2.00 -9.49 76.48
N LYS A 12 -0.92 -8.70 76.42
CA LYS A 12 -0.73 -7.67 75.39
C LYS A 12 -0.78 -8.36 74.02
N LYS A 13 -1.90 -8.23 73.30
CA LYS A 13 -1.97 -8.52 71.86
C LYS A 13 -0.93 -7.62 71.18
N LYS A 14 0.19 -8.18 70.72
CA LYS A 14 1.12 -7.49 69.81
C LYS A 14 0.31 -7.08 68.57
N LYS A 15 -0.11 -5.81 68.49
CA LYS A 15 -0.67 -5.24 67.27
C LYS A 15 0.39 -5.43 66.17
N ARG A 16 0.11 -6.27 65.17
CA ARG A 16 0.91 -6.33 63.93
C ARG A 16 1.00 -4.89 63.41
N LYS A 17 2.18 -4.28 63.47
CA LYS A 17 2.41 -2.96 62.87
C LYS A 17 2.10 -3.10 61.37
N LYS A 18 1.00 -2.51 60.90
CA LYS A 18 0.77 -2.34 59.46
C LYS A 18 1.97 -1.55 58.93
N ARG A 19 2.78 -2.18 58.08
CA ARG A 19 3.89 -1.50 57.38
C ARG A 19 3.24 -0.62 56.33
N TYR A 20 3.16 0.68 56.60
CA TYR A 20 2.69 1.65 55.63
C TYR A 20 3.84 1.98 54.68
N ILE A 21 3.57 1.94 53.37
CA ILE A 21 4.52 2.34 52.34
C ILE A 21 4.69 3.86 52.43
N SER A 22 5.92 4.36 52.54
CA SER A 22 6.14 5.80 52.68
C SER A 22 5.93 6.54 51.36
N ALA A 23 5.38 7.76 51.40
CA ALA A 23 5.25 8.63 50.24
C ALA A 23 6.61 8.91 49.56
N ARG A 24 7.69 9.00 50.36
CA ARG A 24 9.07 9.16 49.90
C ARG A 24 9.58 7.98 49.09
N PHE A 25 9.21 6.76 49.50
CA PHE A 25 9.53 5.55 48.76
C PHE A 25 8.77 5.48 47.42
N LEU A 26 7.48 5.87 47.41
CA LEU A 26 6.70 5.94 46.16
C LEU A 26 7.23 7.02 45.21
N TRP A 27 7.70 8.15 45.74
CA TRP A 27 8.38 9.17 44.93
C TRP A 27 9.66 8.62 44.29
N LEU A 28 10.44 7.80 45.00
CA LEU A 28 11.62 7.14 44.41
C LEU A 28 11.23 6.22 43.26
N ILE A 29 10.12 5.48 43.37
CA ILE A 29 9.59 4.66 42.27
C ILE A 29 9.19 5.53 41.08
N LEU A 30 8.47 6.63 41.32
CA LEU A 30 8.12 7.61 40.30
C LEU A 30 9.37 8.12 39.58
N PHE A 31 10.36 8.61 40.33
CA PHE A 31 11.62 9.13 39.78
C PHE A 31 12.38 8.10 38.94
N LEU A 32 12.47 6.84 39.41
CA LEU A 32 13.08 5.76 38.63
C LEU A 32 12.27 5.46 37.35
N ALA A 33 10.94 5.45 37.43
CA ALA A 33 10.09 5.28 36.25
C ALA A 33 10.24 6.44 35.24
N SER A 34 10.39 7.68 35.73
CA SER A 34 10.68 8.87 34.92
C SER A 34 12.03 8.75 34.21
N ILE A 35 13.08 8.27 34.88
CA ILE A 35 14.39 8.02 34.25
C ILE A 35 14.28 6.94 33.16
N VAL A 36 13.61 5.82 33.46
CA VAL A 36 13.42 4.76 32.45
C VAL A 36 12.64 5.29 31.26
N PHE A 37 11.58 6.06 31.49
CA PHE A 37 10.78 6.68 30.42
C PHE A 37 11.58 7.68 29.59
N ALA A 38 12.41 8.52 30.22
CA ALA A 38 13.31 9.41 29.50
C ALA A 38 14.26 8.64 28.57
N ILE A 39 14.84 7.52 29.05
CA ILE A 39 15.75 6.68 28.25
C ILE A 39 15.01 5.98 27.10
N THR A 40 13.82 5.43 27.34
CA THR A 40 13.04 4.72 26.31
C THR A 40 12.52 5.70 25.25
N PHE A 41 11.97 6.84 25.64
CA PHE A 41 11.51 7.88 24.73
C PHE A 41 12.64 8.44 23.87
N TRP A 42 13.82 8.67 24.46
CA TRP A 42 14.99 9.16 23.73
C TRP A 42 15.47 8.22 22.62
N ARG A 43 15.21 6.92 22.75
CA ARG A 43 15.59 5.91 21.74
C ARG A 43 14.57 5.76 20.60
N MET A 44 13.45 6.49 20.63
CA MET A 44 12.44 6.38 19.58
C MET A 44 12.95 6.99 18.27
N PRO A 45 12.95 6.25 17.14
CA PRO A 45 13.58 6.69 15.90
C PRO A 45 12.86 7.87 15.22
N MET A 46 11.55 7.99 15.41
CA MET A 46 10.68 8.99 14.76
C MET A 46 10.69 10.38 15.45
N PHE A 47 11.13 10.49 16.70
CA PHE A 47 11.05 11.75 17.45
C PHE A 47 12.35 12.57 17.35
N PRO A 48 12.27 13.89 17.08
CA PRO A 48 13.45 14.75 17.10
C PRO A 48 14.01 14.95 18.51
N MET A 49 15.32 15.18 18.58
CA MET A 49 16.05 15.40 19.84
C MET A 49 15.46 16.56 20.67
N LYS A 50 14.99 17.64 20.02
CA LYS A 50 14.38 18.79 20.71
C LYS A 50 13.14 18.38 21.51
N TRP A 51 12.29 17.53 20.94
CA TRP A 51 11.08 17.02 21.60
C TRP A 51 11.43 16.12 22.80
N SER A 52 12.46 15.27 22.66
CA SER A 52 12.97 14.45 23.76
C SER A 52 13.47 15.30 24.93
N ILE A 53 14.17 16.40 24.65
CA ILE A 53 14.63 17.35 25.69
C ILE A 53 13.43 17.99 26.40
N ILE A 54 12.41 18.43 25.66
CA ILE A 54 11.20 19.02 26.24
C ILE A 54 10.51 18.03 27.18
N VAL A 55 10.34 16.77 26.75
CA VAL A 55 9.75 15.71 27.58
C VAL A 55 10.57 15.50 28.86
N VAL A 56 11.90 15.43 28.77
CA VAL A 56 12.78 15.29 29.94
C VAL A 56 12.66 16.47 30.90
N LEU A 57 12.57 17.70 30.38
CA LEU A 57 12.38 18.89 31.22
C LEU A 57 11.01 18.89 31.92
N VAL A 58 9.95 18.50 31.22
CA VAL A 58 8.61 18.36 31.81
C VAL A 58 8.60 17.31 32.92
N LEU A 59 9.23 16.15 32.69
CA LEU A 59 9.38 15.11 33.71
C LEU A 59 10.18 15.61 34.91
N ALA A 60 11.27 16.33 34.69
CA ALA A 60 12.08 16.90 35.76
C ALA A 60 11.27 17.89 36.61
N VAL A 61 10.41 18.71 35.99
CA VAL A 61 9.49 19.61 36.70
C VAL A 61 8.46 18.81 37.51
N ILE A 62 7.87 17.76 36.94
CA ILE A 62 6.92 16.89 37.64
C ILE A 62 7.58 16.21 38.84
N ASP A 63 8.77 15.65 38.66
CA ASP A 63 9.55 14.99 39.71
C ASP A 63 9.93 15.98 40.81
N TRP A 64 10.29 17.21 40.45
CA TRP A 64 10.61 18.26 41.42
C TRP A 64 9.38 18.73 42.21
N LEU A 65 8.24 18.96 41.56
CA LEU A 65 6.99 19.36 42.22
C LEU A 65 6.49 18.26 43.17
N THR A 66 6.54 16.99 42.74
CA THR A 66 6.15 15.85 43.58
C THR A 66 7.15 15.61 44.72
N PHE A 67 8.43 15.92 44.54
CA PHE A 67 9.44 15.92 45.60
C PHE A 67 9.16 16.98 46.66
N LEU A 68 8.86 18.22 46.26
CA LEU A 68 8.50 19.30 47.17
C LEU A 68 7.23 18.97 47.97
N LEU A 69 6.23 18.39 47.32
CA LEU A 69 5.02 17.90 47.98
C LEU A 69 5.37 16.83 49.03
N THR A 70 6.19 15.86 48.67
CA THR A 70 6.52 14.69 49.49
C THR A 70 7.48 15.02 50.65
N SER A 71 8.35 16.01 50.49
CA SER A 71 9.30 16.45 51.52
C SER A 71 8.64 17.24 52.65
N LYS A 72 7.61 18.04 52.34
CA LYS A 72 6.88 18.87 53.32
C LYS A 72 5.81 18.13 54.14
N VAL A 73 5.39 16.94 53.71
CA VAL A 73 4.33 16.17 54.37
C VAL A 73 4.85 15.01 55.22
N LYS A 74 4.01 14.50 56.13
CA LYS A 74 4.33 13.30 56.91
C LYS A 74 4.56 12.10 55.95
N PRO A 75 5.47 11.17 56.27
CA PRO A 75 5.76 10.01 55.41
C PRO A 75 4.54 9.15 55.03
N ASN A 76 3.47 9.20 55.81
CA ASN A 76 2.24 8.43 55.61
C ASN A 76 1.08 9.30 55.07
N ASN A 77 1.36 10.47 54.49
CA ASN A 77 0.33 11.33 53.91
C ASN A 77 -0.29 10.65 52.69
N VAL A 78 -1.60 10.37 52.78
CA VAL A 78 -2.37 9.65 51.76
C VAL A 78 -2.39 10.37 50.42
N PHE A 79 -2.50 11.71 50.40
CA PHE A 79 -2.57 12.47 49.15
C PHE A 79 -1.28 12.33 48.33
N ALA A 80 -0.11 12.54 48.97
CA ALA A 80 1.18 12.38 48.30
C ALA A 80 1.45 10.94 47.87
N GLN A 81 0.99 9.94 48.66
CA GLN A 81 1.06 8.54 48.27
C GLN A 81 0.24 8.28 47.00
N VAL A 82 -0.99 8.78 46.93
CA VAL A 82 -1.88 8.59 45.77
C VAL A 82 -1.28 9.24 44.52
N VAL A 83 -0.89 10.51 44.59
CA VAL A 83 -0.31 11.24 43.43
C VAL A 83 0.93 10.52 42.89
N ASN A 84 1.90 10.19 43.75
CA ASN A 84 3.12 9.51 43.32
C ASN A 84 2.84 8.11 42.77
N THR A 85 1.88 7.37 43.36
CA THR A 85 1.51 6.04 42.88
C THR A 85 0.85 6.12 41.51
N VAL A 86 -0.11 7.03 41.31
CA VAL A 86 -0.83 7.17 40.03
C VAL A 86 0.13 7.55 38.92
N LEU A 87 1.00 8.54 39.14
CA LEU A 87 2.00 8.94 38.15
C LEU A 87 3.02 7.84 37.87
N ALA A 88 3.50 7.14 38.90
CA ALA A 88 4.45 6.05 38.73
C ALA A 88 3.83 4.89 37.95
N VAL A 89 2.60 4.50 38.28
CA VAL A 89 1.86 3.45 37.56
C VAL A 89 1.61 3.87 36.11
N ALA A 90 1.21 5.12 35.86
CA ALA A 90 1.03 5.63 34.50
C ALA A 90 2.33 5.55 33.69
N LEU A 91 3.47 6.01 34.24
CA LEU A 91 4.77 5.93 33.56
C LEU A 91 5.24 4.48 33.36
N ILE A 92 4.98 3.58 34.32
CA ILE A 92 5.31 2.16 34.17
C ILE A 92 4.49 1.54 33.03
N ILE A 93 3.18 1.85 32.95
CA ILE A 93 2.32 1.38 31.86
C ILE A 93 2.85 1.90 30.52
N VAL A 94 3.15 3.19 30.43
CA VAL A 94 3.69 3.80 29.20
C VAL A 94 5.04 3.18 28.81
N ASN A 95 5.93 2.91 29.77
CA ASN A 95 7.21 2.24 29.51
C ASN A 95 7.06 0.82 28.95
N ILE A 96 6.03 0.09 29.38
CA ILE A 96 5.73 -1.24 28.84
C ILE A 96 5.10 -1.12 27.45
N ALA A 97 4.26 -0.10 27.24
CA ALA A 97 3.57 0.10 25.97
C ALA A 97 4.45 0.68 24.86
N LEU A 98 5.45 1.51 25.19
CA LEU A 98 6.30 2.19 24.19
C LEU A 98 7.01 1.22 23.23
N PRO A 99 7.74 0.19 23.73
CA PRO A 99 8.40 -0.79 22.86
C PRO A 99 7.40 -1.54 21.97
N TYR A 100 6.23 -1.86 22.53
CA TYR A 100 5.16 -2.52 21.79
C TYR A 100 4.66 -1.66 20.61
N TYR A 101 4.49 -0.35 20.82
CA TYR A 101 4.10 0.57 19.76
C TYR A 101 5.19 0.77 18.71
N THR A 102 6.47 0.85 19.11
CA THR A 102 7.57 0.96 18.15
C THR A 102 7.72 -0.30 17.29
N ASP A 103 7.53 -1.48 17.89
CA ASP A 103 7.57 -2.74 17.15
C ASP A 103 6.37 -2.85 16.20
N ARG A 104 5.17 -2.49 16.66
CA ARG A 104 3.99 -2.44 15.79
C ARG A 104 4.18 -1.49 14.61
N LEU A 105 4.71 -0.29 14.86
CA LEU A 105 5.00 0.70 13.83
C LEU A 105 6.00 0.15 12.80
N SER A 106 7.05 -0.52 13.26
CA SER A 106 8.04 -1.16 12.38
C SER A 106 7.41 -2.28 11.53
N ASN A 107 6.48 -3.04 12.12
CA ASN A 107 5.78 -4.13 11.45
C ASN A 107 4.78 -3.68 10.39
N VAL A 108 4.30 -2.44 10.42
CA VAL A 108 3.45 -1.87 9.36
C VAL A 108 4.21 -1.78 8.05
N PHE A 109 5.49 -1.39 8.10
CA PHE A 109 6.32 -1.14 6.92
C PHE A 109 7.20 -2.33 6.53
N SER A 110 7.36 -3.34 7.39
CA SER A 110 8.20 -4.52 7.13
C SER A 110 7.43 -5.74 6.62
N SER A 111 6.10 -5.75 6.70
CA SER A 111 5.28 -6.84 6.19
C SER A 111 5.14 -6.75 4.66
N VAL A 112 6.00 -7.45 3.93
CA VAL A 112 5.81 -7.65 2.48
C VAL A 112 4.79 -8.77 2.28
N LEU A 113 3.53 -8.41 2.03
CA LEU A 113 2.46 -9.36 1.67
C LEU A 113 2.19 -9.28 0.17
N GLY A 114 2.25 -10.40 -0.56
CA GLY A 114 1.94 -10.43 -1.99
C GLY A 114 3.16 -10.52 -2.93
N ASN A 115 4.28 -11.07 -2.44
CA ASN A 115 5.46 -11.39 -3.26
C ASN A 115 5.38 -12.75 -3.96
N GLU A 116 4.21 -13.36 -4.00
CA GLU A 116 3.96 -14.57 -4.76
C GLU A 116 2.85 -14.33 -5.77
N VAL A 117 3.04 -14.88 -6.96
CA VAL A 117 2.03 -14.92 -8.02
C VAL A 117 1.55 -16.35 -8.12
N ARG A 118 0.22 -16.52 -8.04
CA ARG A 118 -0.40 -17.83 -8.24
C ARG A 118 -0.60 -18.08 -9.73
N ILE A 119 -0.11 -19.22 -10.17
CA ILE A 119 -0.36 -19.77 -11.50
C ILE A 119 -1.33 -20.92 -11.36
N GLY A 120 -2.54 -20.72 -11.86
CA GLY A 120 -3.60 -21.72 -11.81
C GLY A 120 -3.52 -22.71 -12.96
N ILE A 121 -3.92 -23.94 -12.67
CA ILE A 121 -4.04 -25.05 -13.61
C ILE A 121 -5.53 -25.29 -13.83
N TYR A 122 -6.03 -24.90 -14.99
CA TYR A 122 -7.45 -24.92 -15.31
C TYR A 122 -7.79 -26.01 -16.31
N VAL A 123 -8.93 -26.64 -16.11
CA VAL A 123 -9.55 -27.57 -17.08
C VAL A 123 -10.99 -27.16 -17.31
N MET A 124 -11.56 -27.54 -18.46
CA MET A 124 -12.98 -27.31 -18.72
C MET A 124 -13.84 -28.22 -17.84
N THR A 125 -14.93 -27.68 -17.27
CA THR A 125 -15.86 -28.43 -16.42
C THR A 125 -16.63 -29.49 -17.21
N ASP A 126 -17.05 -30.57 -16.56
CA ASP A 126 -17.82 -31.63 -17.23
C ASP A 126 -19.17 -31.08 -17.72
N ALA A 127 -19.79 -30.17 -16.95
CA ALA A 127 -21.03 -29.50 -17.32
C ALA A 127 -20.91 -28.65 -18.59
N TYR A 128 -19.78 -27.96 -18.79
CA TYR A 128 -19.55 -27.20 -20.02
C TYR A 128 -19.34 -28.15 -21.21
N LYS A 129 -18.54 -29.20 -21.03
CA LYS A 129 -18.29 -30.22 -22.07
C LYS A 129 -19.57 -30.90 -22.52
N ASP A 130 -20.46 -31.23 -21.59
CA ASP A 130 -21.76 -31.85 -21.88
C ASP A 130 -22.71 -30.95 -22.69
N LYS A 131 -22.58 -29.62 -22.54
CA LYS A 131 -23.31 -28.64 -23.36
C LYS A 131 -22.69 -28.46 -24.76
N HIS A 132 -21.41 -28.80 -24.94
CA HIS A 132 -20.64 -28.59 -26.16
C HIS A 132 -20.03 -29.90 -26.69
N LYS A 133 -20.86 -30.95 -26.78
CA LYS A 133 -20.41 -32.31 -27.11
C LYS A 133 -19.64 -32.42 -28.42
N ASP A 134 -20.02 -31.64 -29.44
CA ASP A 134 -19.33 -31.67 -30.74
C ASP A 134 -17.86 -31.23 -30.62
N THR A 135 -17.58 -30.23 -29.79
CA THR A 135 -16.23 -29.73 -29.53
C THR A 135 -15.41 -30.69 -28.66
N PHE A 136 -16.05 -31.28 -27.64
CA PHE A 136 -15.38 -32.10 -26.63
C PHE A 136 -15.56 -33.61 -26.80
N ALA A 137 -16.04 -34.08 -27.95
CA ALA A 137 -16.33 -35.50 -28.22
C ALA A 137 -15.14 -36.44 -27.94
N ASN A 138 -13.92 -35.95 -28.14
CA ASN A 138 -12.68 -36.70 -27.95
C ASN A 138 -11.95 -36.36 -26.62
N SER A 139 -12.54 -35.55 -25.74
CA SER A 139 -11.91 -35.17 -24.49
C SER A 139 -11.88 -36.35 -23.52
N GLN A 140 -10.67 -36.74 -23.11
CA GLN A 140 -10.45 -37.90 -22.22
C GLN A 140 -10.37 -37.51 -20.75
N TYR A 141 -10.15 -36.22 -20.48
CA TYR A 141 -9.89 -35.68 -19.15
C TYR A 141 -11.17 -35.16 -18.50
N LYS A 142 -11.36 -35.45 -17.21
CA LYS A 142 -12.51 -34.98 -16.42
C LYS A 142 -12.06 -34.08 -15.30
N GLU A 143 -12.89 -33.10 -14.95
CA GLU A 143 -12.56 -32.15 -13.87
C GLU A 143 -12.40 -32.83 -12.50
N SER A 144 -12.93 -34.05 -12.32
CA SER A 144 -12.78 -34.86 -11.11
C SER A 144 -11.43 -35.59 -10.98
N MET A 145 -10.63 -35.65 -12.05
CA MET A 145 -9.33 -36.32 -12.05
C MET A 145 -8.32 -35.55 -11.21
N LYS A 146 -7.40 -36.28 -10.58
CA LYS A 146 -6.27 -35.67 -9.85
C LYS A 146 -5.22 -35.18 -10.84
N LEU A 147 -4.47 -34.14 -10.45
CA LEU A 147 -3.41 -33.56 -11.28
C LEU A 147 -2.42 -34.60 -11.83
N ALA A 148 -2.04 -35.62 -11.03
CA ALA A 148 -1.15 -36.70 -11.45
C ALA A 148 -1.65 -37.50 -12.68
N GLU A 149 -2.96 -37.52 -12.94
CA GLU A 149 -3.57 -38.23 -14.08
C GLU A 149 -3.43 -37.44 -15.39
N TYR A 150 -2.98 -36.18 -15.34
CA TYR A 150 -2.75 -35.30 -16.49
C TYR A 150 -1.34 -35.41 -17.08
N GLN A 151 -0.54 -36.41 -16.71
CA GLN A 151 0.85 -36.58 -17.18
C GLN A 151 1.03 -36.56 -18.71
N ASN A 152 0.01 -36.98 -19.47
CA ASN A 152 0.02 -37.06 -20.93
C ASN A 152 -0.83 -35.97 -21.61
N ALA A 153 -1.41 -35.06 -20.82
CA ALA A 153 -2.27 -33.99 -21.29
C ALA A 153 -1.48 -32.97 -22.11
N LYS A 154 -2.18 -32.23 -22.96
CA LYS A 154 -1.63 -31.17 -23.78
C LYS A 154 -1.84 -29.83 -23.07
N PHE A 155 -0.78 -29.31 -22.47
CA PHE A 155 -0.79 -28.07 -21.67
C PHE A 155 -0.76 -26.83 -22.57
N ILE A 156 -1.72 -25.95 -22.41
CA ILE A 156 -1.84 -24.71 -23.14
C ILE A 156 -1.11 -23.60 -22.38
N THR A 157 -0.25 -22.88 -23.10
CA THR A 157 0.61 -21.82 -22.58
C THR A 157 0.54 -20.57 -23.46
N ALA A 158 1.03 -19.45 -22.95
CA ALA A 158 1.24 -18.17 -23.62
C ALA A 158 2.64 -17.63 -23.24
N LEU A 159 3.69 -18.41 -23.52
CA LEU A 159 5.07 -18.15 -23.07
C LEU A 159 5.67 -16.84 -23.58
N GLY A 160 5.15 -16.30 -24.68
CA GLY A 160 5.58 -15.00 -25.22
C GLY A 160 5.14 -13.82 -24.37
N VAL A 161 4.07 -13.99 -23.58
CA VAL A 161 3.46 -12.95 -22.73
C VAL A 161 3.77 -13.22 -21.25
N ASP A 162 3.60 -14.48 -20.81
CA ASP A 162 3.71 -14.89 -19.40
C ASP A 162 4.83 -15.93 -19.16
N GLY A 163 5.94 -15.80 -19.87
CA GLY A 163 7.01 -16.79 -19.92
C GLY A 163 7.62 -17.15 -18.56
N ASN A 164 7.87 -16.17 -17.69
CA ASN A 164 8.51 -16.40 -16.39
C ASN A 164 7.65 -17.29 -15.48
N ASN A 165 6.36 -16.99 -15.36
CA ASN A 165 5.40 -17.72 -14.52
C ASN A 165 5.12 -19.12 -15.07
N GLN A 166 4.92 -19.23 -16.39
CA GLN A 166 4.57 -20.49 -17.02
C GLN A 166 5.75 -21.45 -17.15
N ASN A 167 6.97 -20.95 -17.43
CA ASN A 167 8.16 -21.80 -17.41
C ASN A 167 8.42 -22.37 -16.01
N TYR A 168 8.31 -21.55 -14.95
CA TYR A 168 8.39 -22.01 -13.57
C TYR A 168 7.36 -23.12 -13.29
N THR A 169 6.12 -22.91 -13.72
CA THR A 169 5.04 -23.88 -13.53
C THR A 169 5.28 -25.18 -14.30
N LEU A 170 5.75 -25.10 -15.54
CA LEU A 170 6.10 -26.27 -16.34
C LEU A 170 7.24 -27.08 -15.69
N GLU A 171 8.26 -26.43 -15.12
CA GLU A 171 9.32 -27.13 -14.38
C GLU A 171 8.77 -27.88 -13.18
N LYS A 172 7.87 -27.26 -12.40
CA LYS A 172 7.21 -27.93 -11.27
C LYS A 172 6.33 -29.10 -11.72
N LEU A 173 5.57 -28.92 -12.80
CA LEU A 173 4.74 -29.97 -13.36
C LEU A 173 5.57 -31.17 -13.85
N ARG A 174 6.73 -30.95 -14.49
CA ARG A 174 7.60 -32.06 -14.93
C ARG A 174 8.01 -32.95 -13.75
N VAL A 175 8.33 -32.32 -12.61
CA VAL A 175 8.69 -33.03 -11.38
C VAL A 175 7.49 -33.77 -10.79
N ASP A 176 6.37 -33.08 -10.59
CA ASP A 176 5.20 -33.64 -9.91
C ASP A 176 4.50 -34.73 -10.73
N LEU A 177 4.49 -34.58 -12.06
CA LEU A 177 3.93 -35.56 -13.00
C LEU A 177 4.93 -36.63 -13.41
N LYS A 178 6.20 -36.51 -12.99
CA LYS A 178 7.30 -37.42 -13.36
C LYS A 178 7.41 -37.61 -14.88
N ASN A 179 7.25 -36.51 -15.62
CA ASN A 179 7.33 -36.48 -17.08
C ASN A 179 8.12 -35.26 -17.55
N ASP A 180 9.35 -35.48 -18.00
CA ASP A 180 10.22 -34.42 -18.51
C ASP A 180 9.74 -33.82 -19.84
N ASN A 181 8.97 -34.60 -20.62
CA ASN A 181 8.52 -34.27 -21.97
C ASN A 181 7.03 -33.94 -22.01
N LEU A 182 6.59 -32.98 -21.19
CA LEU A 182 5.21 -32.48 -21.23
C LEU A 182 4.89 -31.92 -22.63
N LYS A 183 3.72 -32.29 -23.15
CA LYS A 183 3.21 -31.76 -24.42
C LYS A 183 2.65 -30.37 -24.19
N THR A 184 3.11 -29.38 -24.93
CA THR A 184 2.62 -28.00 -24.82
C THR A 184 2.04 -27.46 -26.13
N ILE A 185 1.11 -26.52 -26.03
CA ILE A 185 0.65 -25.65 -27.11
C ILE A 185 0.95 -24.22 -26.68
N ASN A 186 1.93 -23.61 -27.33
CA ASN A 186 2.20 -22.22 -27.09
C ASN A 186 1.31 -21.34 -27.97
N SER A 187 0.52 -20.50 -27.33
CA SER A 187 -0.38 -19.53 -27.95
C SER A 187 0.31 -18.17 -28.06
N SER A 188 -0.13 -17.34 -29.00
CA SER A 188 0.38 -15.97 -29.22
C SER A 188 0.03 -15.02 -28.08
N SER A 189 -1.14 -15.20 -27.47
CA SER A 189 -1.66 -14.39 -26.36
C SER A 189 -2.36 -15.24 -25.31
N VAL A 190 -2.69 -14.62 -24.17
CA VAL A 190 -3.51 -15.26 -23.14
C VAL A 190 -4.93 -15.53 -23.64
N GLN A 191 -5.52 -14.62 -24.43
CA GLN A 191 -6.85 -14.79 -25.02
C GLN A 191 -6.87 -16.00 -25.97
N SER A 192 -5.86 -16.14 -26.83
CA SER A 192 -5.70 -17.31 -27.69
C SER A 192 -5.48 -18.60 -26.90
N ALA A 193 -4.75 -18.54 -25.78
CA ALA A 193 -4.61 -19.69 -24.87
C ALA A 193 -5.94 -20.10 -24.24
N VAL A 194 -6.74 -19.15 -23.76
CA VAL A 194 -8.08 -19.43 -23.24
C VAL A 194 -8.97 -20.01 -24.34
N LYS A 195 -8.99 -19.41 -25.53
CA LYS A 195 -9.73 -19.92 -26.69
C LYS A 195 -9.37 -21.36 -27.05
N ASN A 196 -8.09 -21.72 -26.97
CA ASN A 196 -7.62 -23.09 -27.23
C ASN A 196 -8.19 -24.10 -26.23
N LEU A 197 -8.49 -23.68 -24.99
CA LEU A 197 -9.18 -24.52 -24.01
C LEU A 197 -10.66 -24.70 -24.37
N TYR A 198 -11.35 -23.61 -24.72
CA TYR A 198 -12.77 -23.62 -25.10
C TYR A 198 -13.04 -24.41 -26.39
N THR A 199 -12.06 -24.45 -27.29
CA THR A 199 -12.14 -25.17 -28.57
C THR A 199 -11.50 -26.56 -28.54
N ASN A 200 -11.15 -27.07 -27.35
CA ASN A 200 -10.58 -28.40 -27.13
C ASN A 200 -9.30 -28.67 -27.97
N GLN A 201 -8.49 -27.64 -28.23
CA GLN A 201 -7.20 -27.79 -28.92
C GLN A 201 -6.10 -28.31 -27.98
N GLY A 202 -6.26 -28.07 -26.68
CA GLY A 202 -5.48 -28.63 -25.58
C GLY A 202 -6.36 -28.91 -24.37
N ASP A 203 -5.80 -29.60 -23.38
CA ASP A 203 -6.56 -30.22 -22.29
C ASP A 203 -6.54 -29.39 -21.00
N VAL A 204 -5.42 -28.70 -20.74
CA VAL A 204 -5.12 -28.02 -19.48
C VAL A 204 -4.56 -26.64 -19.79
N LEU A 205 -5.09 -25.58 -19.19
CA LEU A 205 -4.60 -24.22 -19.34
C LEU A 205 -3.76 -23.82 -18.13
N LEU A 206 -2.58 -23.25 -18.38
CA LEU A 206 -1.81 -22.52 -17.38
C LEU A 206 -2.16 -21.03 -17.46
N LEU A 207 -2.67 -20.47 -16.36
CA LEU A 207 -3.08 -19.07 -16.29
C LEU A 207 -2.67 -18.45 -14.96
N SER A 208 -1.85 -17.41 -15.03
CA SER A 208 -1.47 -16.60 -13.86
C SER A 208 -2.63 -15.69 -13.46
N ASP A 209 -2.80 -15.50 -12.15
CA ASP A 209 -3.86 -14.63 -11.60
C ASP A 209 -3.77 -13.18 -12.12
N SER A 210 -2.56 -12.72 -12.48
CA SER A 210 -2.32 -11.39 -13.07
C SER A 210 -3.09 -11.13 -14.37
N TYR A 211 -3.47 -12.17 -15.12
CA TYR A 211 -4.25 -12.05 -16.36
C TYR A 211 -5.73 -12.41 -16.20
N LEU A 212 -6.15 -12.87 -15.02
CA LEU A 212 -7.50 -13.39 -14.81
C LEU A 212 -8.57 -12.30 -15.02
N SER A 213 -8.32 -11.07 -14.58
CA SER A 213 -9.23 -9.94 -14.81
C SER A 213 -9.42 -9.68 -16.32
N THR A 214 -8.33 -9.59 -17.07
CA THR A 214 -8.36 -9.42 -18.54
C THR A 214 -9.15 -10.51 -19.25
N VAL A 215 -9.03 -11.76 -18.81
CA VAL A 215 -9.81 -12.88 -19.35
C VAL A 215 -11.30 -12.68 -19.07
N LEU A 216 -11.68 -12.28 -17.86
CA LEU A 216 -13.08 -12.11 -17.46
C LEU A 216 -13.76 -10.87 -18.08
N GLU A 217 -12.98 -9.85 -18.42
CA GLU A 217 -13.45 -8.67 -19.17
C GLU A 217 -13.68 -8.96 -20.66
N THR A 218 -13.17 -10.09 -21.17
CA THR A 218 -13.42 -10.50 -22.55
C THR A 218 -14.80 -11.14 -22.65
N ASP A 219 -15.70 -10.57 -23.47
CA ASP A 219 -17.10 -11.02 -23.61
C ASP A 219 -17.27 -12.53 -23.86
N GLU A 220 -16.37 -13.12 -24.67
CA GLU A 220 -16.36 -14.57 -24.98
C GLU A 220 -16.07 -15.43 -23.73
N PHE A 221 -15.34 -14.89 -22.74
CA PHE A 221 -14.81 -15.64 -21.60
C PHE A 221 -15.27 -15.11 -20.23
N LYS A 222 -16.29 -14.25 -20.18
CA LYS A 222 -16.86 -13.74 -18.92
C LYS A 222 -17.29 -14.83 -17.92
N ASN A 223 -17.67 -16.00 -18.43
CA ASN A 223 -18.08 -17.16 -17.65
C ASN A 223 -16.91 -18.10 -17.32
N PHE A 224 -15.65 -17.71 -17.55
CA PHE A 224 -14.48 -18.56 -17.35
C PHE A 224 -14.43 -19.21 -15.97
N LYS A 225 -14.78 -18.48 -14.91
CA LYS A 225 -14.81 -19.01 -13.53
C LYS A 225 -15.82 -20.16 -13.33
N THR A 226 -16.92 -20.17 -14.09
CA THR A 226 -17.96 -21.21 -14.01
C THR A 226 -17.77 -22.31 -15.04
N ASP A 227 -17.19 -21.96 -16.18
CA ASP A 227 -16.95 -22.89 -17.30
C ASP A 227 -15.74 -23.78 -17.02
N THR A 228 -14.78 -23.29 -16.23
CA THR A 228 -13.55 -24.01 -15.89
C THR A 228 -13.46 -24.41 -14.41
N LYS A 229 -12.58 -25.37 -14.14
CA LYS A 229 -12.22 -25.85 -12.81
C LYS A 229 -10.73 -25.66 -12.57
N LEU A 230 -10.38 -25.02 -11.45
CA LEU A 230 -9.01 -25.01 -10.92
C LEU A 230 -8.71 -26.37 -10.28
N ILE A 231 -7.79 -27.14 -10.87
CA ILE A 231 -7.40 -28.49 -10.39
C ILE A 231 -6.09 -28.49 -9.60
N GLY A 232 -5.36 -27.38 -9.61
CA GLY A 232 -4.12 -27.18 -8.88
C GLY A 232 -3.54 -25.79 -9.15
N SER A 233 -2.51 -25.42 -8.41
CA SER A 233 -1.81 -24.16 -8.60
C SER A 233 -0.39 -24.23 -8.09
N TYR A 234 0.49 -23.40 -8.65
CA TYR A 234 1.83 -23.16 -8.13
C TYR A 234 1.98 -21.67 -7.78
N PHE A 235 2.91 -21.38 -6.87
CA PHE A 235 3.20 -20.02 -6.42
C PHE A 235 4.65 -19.70 -6.76
N ARG A 236 4.87 -18.71 -7.61
CA ARG A 236 6.21 -18.22 -7.91
C ARG A 236 6.48 -16.98 -7.08
N LYS A 237 7.61 -16.95 -6.39
CA LYS A 237 8.10 -15.73 -5.75
C LYS A 237 8.54 -14.72 -6.81
N VAL A 238 8.02 -13.51 -6.70
CA VAL A 238 8.44 -12.34 -7.47
C VAL A 238 9.61 -11.71 -6.74
N GLU A 239 10.74 -11.57 -7.42
CA GLU A 239 11.89 -10.88 -6.87
C GLU A 239 11.56 -9.39 -6.73
N THR A 240 11.59 -8.91 -5.49
CA THR A 240 11.55 -7.48 -5.19
C THR A 240 12.97 -7.00 -4.96
N THR A 241 13.34 -5.85 -5.50
CA THR A 241 14.42 -5.03 -4.93
C THR A 241 14.05 -4.80 -3.47
N GLN A 242 14.71 -5.53 -2.56
CA GLN A 242 14.39 -5.44 -1.14
C GLN A 242 14.65 -4.00 -0.66
N ALA A 243 13.80 -3.51 0.23
CA ALA A 243 13.98 -2.23 0.95
C ALA A 243 15.30 -2.14 1.74
N THR A 244 16.11 -3.20 1.75
CA THR A 244 17.31 -3.39 2.58
C THR A 244 18.63 -3.05 1.89
N GLU A 245 18.67 -2.92 0.55
CA GLU A 245 19.92 -2.56 -0.14
C GLU A 245 20.14 -1.04 -0.24
N ASP A 246 19.08 -0.25 -0.26
CA ASP A 246 19.18 1.19 -0.37
C ASP A 246 19.23 1.88 1.00
N LYS A 247 20.44 2.26 1.42
CA LYS A 247 20.71 3.00 2.67
C LYS A 247 20.45 4.50 2.53
N THR A 248 19.88 4.95 1.42
CA THR A 248 19.66 6.38 1.16
C THR A 248 18.63 6.93 2.15
N ASN A 249 19.04 7.93 2.93
CA ASN A 249 18.16 8.62 3.86
C ASN A 249 17.30 9.63 3.07
N LEU A 250 16.07 9.22 2.76
CA LEU A 250 15.11 10.02 1.99
C LEU A 250 14.74 11.35 2.65
N ALA A 251 15.03 11.54 3.93
CA ALA A 251 14.78 12.83 4.57
C ALA A 251 15.71 13.95 4.08
N ASN A 252 16.83 13.64 3.40
CA ASN A 252 17.80 14.65 2.97
C ASN A 252 18.16 14.58 1.47
N THR A 253 17.51 13.70 0.73
CA THR A 253 17.79 13.46 -0.69
C THR A 253 16.48 13.59 -1.45
N PRO A 254 16.39 14.40 -2.51
CA PRO A 254 15.23 14.41 -3.40
C PRO A 254 15.02 13.03 -4.02
N PHE A 255 13.77 12.60 -4.17
CA PHE A 255 13.43 11.29 -4.69
C PHE A 255 12.08 11.30 -5.40
N THR A 256 11.90 10.39 -6.36
CA THR A 256 10.61 10.10 -6.97
C THR A 256 10.13 8.73 -6.52
N PHE A 257 8.91 8.64 -6.03
CA PHE A 257 8.24 7.37 -5.73
C PHE A 257 6.94 7.25 -6.52
N PHE A 258 6.54 6.02 -6.81
CA PHE A 258 5.39 5.69 -7.63
C PHE A 258 4.25 5.15 -6.78
N ILE A 259 3.06 5.73 -6.89
CA ILE A 259 1.84 5.18 -6.30
C ILE A 259 1.12 4.40 -7.40
N ALA A 260 0.99 3.09 -7.16
CA ALA A 260 0.32 2.16 -8.05
C ALA A 260 -0.95 1.61 -7.37
N GLY A 261 -2.08 1.63 -8.08
CA GLY A 261 -3.34 1.06 -7.61
C GLY A 261 -3.78 -0.15 -8.43
N ASN A 262 -3.93 -1.31 -7.79
CA ASN A 262 -4.49 -2.50 -8.44
C ASN A 262 -6.03 -2.40 -8.53
N ASP A 263 -6.58 -2.79 -9.69
CA ASP A 263 -8.02 -2.78 -10.00
C ASP A 263 -8.76 -3.98 -9.40
N GLN A 264 -8.57 -4.27 -8.11
CA GLN A 264 -9.28 -5.38 -7.44
C GLN A 264 -9.36 -5.20 -5.92
N PRO A 265 -10.42 -5.70 -5.27
CA PRO A 265 -10.43 -5.87 -3.82
C PRO A 265 -9.59 -7.11 -3.41
N GLY A 266 -9.22 -7.20 -2.13
CA GLY A 266 -8.61 -8.41 -1.56
C GLY A 266 -7.10 -8.33 -1.36
N GLU A 267 -6.38 -9.42 -1.63
CA GLU A 267 -4.92 -9.49 -1.45
C GLU A 267 -4.18 -8.70 -2.54
N LEU A 268 -3.05 -8.09 -2.17
CA LEU A 268 -2.15 -7.44 -3.11
C LEU A 268 -1.31 -8.45 -3.85
N SER A 269 -0.98 -8.14 -5.10
CA SER A 269 -0.02 -8.88 -5.89
C SER A 269 0.91 -7.91 -6.60
N LEU A 270 2.20 -8.23 -6.59
CA LEU A 270 3.22 -7.46 -7.30
C LEU A 270 3.14 -7.59 -8.82
N GLU A 271 2.36 -8.55 -9.34
CA GLU A 271 2.04 -8.67 -10.76
C GLU A 271 0.52 -8.53 -10.97
N GLY A 272 0.14 -7.65 -11.89
CA GLY A 272 -1.24 -7.29 -12.17
C GLY A 272 -1.31 -5.89 -12.77
N ARG A 273 -2.45 -5.55 -13.35
CA ARG A 273 -2.69 -4.21 -13.89
C ARG A 273 -2.59 -3.13 -12.81
N THR A 274 -1.94 -2.02 -13.15
CA THR A 274 -1.97 -0.78 -12.35
C THR A 274 -2.93 0.20 -13.03
N ASP A 275 -4.04 0.52 -12.36
CA ASP A 275 -5.09 1.38 -12.90
C ASP A 275 -5.05 2.82 -12.34
N VAL A 276 -4.22 3.00 -11.31
CA VAL A 276 -3.80 4.30 -10.77
C VAL A 276 -2.30 4.34 -10.89
N ASP A 277 -1.78 5.32 -11.61
CA ASP A 277 -0.36 5.47 -11.90
C ASP A 277 0.06 6.92 -11.61
N ILE A 278 0.70 7.15 -10.45
CA ILE A 278 1.07 8.50 -10.00
C ILE A 278 2.54 8.53 -9.64
N ALA A 279 3.30 9.40 -10.29
CA ALA A 279 4.66 9.72 -9.87
C ALA A 279 4.63 10.89 -8.88
N VAL A 280 5.29 10.73 -7.75
CA VAL A 280 5.39 11.74 -6.70
C VAL A 280 6.86 12.05 -6.46
N THR A 281 7.30 13.23 -6.91
CA THR A 281 8.66 13.72 -6.68
C THR A 281 8.68 14.60 -5.44
N VAL A 282 9.49 14.23 -4.47
CA VAL A 282 9.60 14.89 -3.17
C VAL A 282 10.99 15.45 -3.00
N ASN A 283 11.08 16.74 -2.68
CA ASN A 283 12.31 17.35 -2.21
C ASN A 283 12.14 17.80 -0.75
N PRO A 284 12.69 17.04 0.21
CA PRO A 284 12.59 17.37 1.63
C PRO A 284 13.50 18.53 2.07
N ASN A 285 14.40 19.02 1.22
CA ASN A 285 15.27 20.15 1.52
C ASN A 285 14.62 21.48 1.14
N THR A 286 13.93 21.50 -0.01
CA THR A 286 13.18 22.68 -0.49
C THR A 286 11.69 22.64 -0.11
N HIS A 287 11.24 21.58 0.56
CA HIS A 287 9.88 21.39 1.06
C HIS A 287 8.83 21.35 -0.07
N GLN A 288 9.12 20.59 -1.12
CA GLN A 288 8.27 20.52 -2.31
C GLN A 288 7.82 19.09 -2.60
N ILE A 289 6.59 18.97 -3.11
CA ILE A 289 6.00 17.75 -3.63
C ILE A 289 5.39 18.06 -5.00
N LEU A 290 5.85 17.36 -6.04
CA LEU A 290 5.25 17.36 -7.36
C LEU A 290 4.49 16.05 -7.55
N ILE A 291 3.18 16.14 -7.82
CA ILE A 291 2.31 15.00 -8.09
C ILE A 291 1.98 14.97 -9.58
N ALA A 292 2.44 13.94 -10.28
CA ALA A 292 2.23 13.73 -11.70
C ALA A 292 1.38 12.48 -11.95
N ASN A 293 0.14 12.65 -12.42
CA ASN A 293 -0.71 11.51 -12.79
C ASN A 293 -0.48 11.12 -14.25
N LEU A 294 -0.36 9.82 -14.48
CA LEU A 294 -0.21 9.23 -15.79
C LEU A 294 -1.51 8.49 -16.16
N PRO A 295 -2.12 8.76 -17.33
CA PRO A 295 -3.24 7.96 -17.81
C PRO A 295 -2.83 6.49 -17.92
N ARG A 296 -3.60 5.60 -17.29
CA ARG A 296 -3.33 4.15 -17.29
C ARG A 296 -3.25 3.54 -18.70
N ASP A 297 -3.94 4.15 -19.67
CA ASP A 297 -4.01 3.69 -21.06
C ASP A 297 -2.91 4.34 -21.95
N SER A 298 -1.95 5.06 -21.36
CA SER A 298 -0.82 5.68 -22.07
C SER A 298 -0.03 4.66 -22.91
N TYR A 299 0.14 4.93 -24.21
CA TYR A 299 0.81 4.04 -25.15
C TYR A 299 2.33 4.21 -25.15
N ILE A 300 2.99 3.56 -24.19
CA ILE A 300 4.41 3.72 -23.87
C ILE A 300 5.22 2.45 -24.15
N PRO A 301 6.55 2.54 -24.31
CA PRO A 301 7.40 1.36 -24.43
C PRO A 301 7.35 0.46 -23.18
N ASN A 302 7.10 -0.84 -23.36
CA ASN A 302 7.08 -1.83 -22.29
C ASN A 302 8.42 -2.59 -22.21
N PRO A 303 9.22 -2.43 -21.13
CA PRO A 303 10.54 -3.05 -21.03
C PRO A 303 10.52 -4.58 -21.08
N ALA A 304 9.47 -5.23 -20.59
CA ALA A 304 9.32 -6.69 -20.62
C ALA A 304 9.21 -7.24 -22.05
N TYR A 305 8.72 -6.43 -22.99
CA TYR A 305 8.53 -6.82 -24.40
C TYR A 305 9.53 -6.14 -25.34
N LYS A 306 10.79 -6.01 -24.91
CA LYS A 306 11.87 -5.38 -25.71
C LYS A 306 11.50 -3.96 -26.16
N ASN A 307 10.81 -3.21 -25.29
CA ASN A 307 10.34 -1.85 -25.55
C ASN A 307 9.32 -1.72 -26.69
N GLN A 308 8.64 -2.81 -27.08
CA GLN A 308 7.42 -2.68 -27.87
C GLN A 308 6.36 -1.90 -27.08
N LYS A 309 5.52 -1.14 -27.78
CA LYS A 309 4.53 -0.28 -27.13
C LYS A 309 3.37 -1.08 -26.53
N ASP A 310 2.90 -0.60 -25.40
CA ASP A 310 1.81 -1.19 -24.62
C ASP A 310 1.12 -0.09 -23.82
N LYS A 311 -0.01 -0.42 -23.18
CA LYS A 311 -0.62 0.47 -22.19
C LYS A 311 0.20 0.49 -20.91
N LEU A 312 0.29 1.64 -20.25
CA LEU A 312 0.95 1.77 -18.95
C LEU A 312 0.45 0.72 -17.94
N THR A 313 -0.88 0.54 -17.83
CA THR A 313 -1.49 -0.46 -16.93
C THR A 313 -1.00 -1.89 -17.19
N HIS A 314 -0.64 -2.23 -18.42
CA HIS A 314 -0.18 -3.57 -18.76
C HIS A 314 1.26 -3.84 -18.36
N LEU A 315 2.08 -2.82 -18.11
CA LEU A 315 3.45 -3.04 -17.63
C LEU A 315 3.46 -3.81 -16.31
N GLY A 316 2.45 -3.58 -15.46
CA GLY A 316 2.27 -4.27 -14.18
C GLY A 316 2.01 -5.78 -14.31
N LEU A 317 1.53 -6.27 -15.47
CA LEU A 317 1.36 -7.71 -15.73
C LEU A 317 2.69 -8.48 -15.63
N ASN A 318 3.80 -7.80 -15.89
CA ASN A 318 5.16 -8.34 -15.75
C ASN A 318 5.86 -7.85 -14.47
N GLY A 319 5.11 -7.26 -13.54
CA GLY A 319 5.56 -6.86 -12.22
C GLY A 319 5.78 -5.36 -12.06
N ILE A 320 5.61 -4.86 -10.83
CA ILE A 320 5.79 -3.44 -10.50
C ILE A 320 7.15 -2.88 -10.96
N GLN A 321 8.22 -3.69 -10.93
CA GLN A 321 9.55 -3.28 -11.38
C GLN A 321 9.60 -2.95 -12.88
N ASN A 322 8.80 -3.65 -13.69
CA ASN A 322 8.68 -3.36 -15.11
C ASN A 322 7.95 -2.01 -15.33
N THR A 323 6.89 -1.75 -14.54
CA THR A 323 6.19 -0.46 -14.50
C THR A 323 7.12 0.67 -14.11
N LEU A 324 7.87 0.53 -13.01
CA LEU A 324 8.84 1.53 -12.54
C LEU A 324 9.86 1.85 -13.64
N LYS A 325 10.43 0.84 -14.28
CA LYS A 325 11.37 1.05 -15.39
C LYS A 325 10.74 1.77 -16.58
N GLY A 326 9.50 1.43 -16.95
CA GLY A 326 8.77 2.10 -18.02
C GLY A 326 8.48 3.56 -17.71
N VAL A 327 8.05 3.85 -16.48
CA VAL A 327 7.79 5.21 -15.99
C VAL A 327 9.08 6.01 -15.86
N SER A 328 10.18 5.43 -15.37
CA SER A 328 11.49 6.09 -15.36
C SER A 328 11.94 6.51 -16.76
N ASN A 329 11.75 5.63 -17.75
CA ASN A 329 12.08 5.95 -19.14
C ASN A 329 11.19 7.07 -19.71
N LEU A 330 9.91 7.10 -19.34
CA LEU A 330 8.96 8.14 -19.75
C LEU A 330 9.30 9.50 -19.13
N LEU A 331 9.61 9.49 -17.83
CA LEU A 331 9.81 10.70 -17.03
C LEU A 331 11.25 11.22 -17.03
N GLY A 332 12.20 10.49 -17.61
CA GLY A 332 13.61 10.87 -17.62
C GLY A 332 14.29 10.88 -16.24
N THR A 333 13.64 10.32 -15.22
CA THR A 333 14.13 10.30 -13.83
C THR A 333 14.08 8.89 -13.26
N ASP A 334 14.91 8.59 -12.26
CA ASP A 334 14.90 7.30 -11.59
C ASP A 334 13.71 7.20 -10.61
N VAL A 335 12.73 6.36 -10.96
CA VAL A 335 11.58 6.03 -10.11
C VAL A 335 11.83 4.70 -9.40
N ASN A 336 12.55 4.75 -8.28
CA ASN A 336 13.05 3.56 -7.59
C ASN A 336 12.16 3.09 -6.44
N TYR A 337 11.27 3.95 -5.95
CA TYR A 337 10.40 3.63 -4.81
C TYR A 337 8.96 3.46 -5.26
N TYR A 338 8.19 2.62 -4.57
CA TYR A 338 6.76 2.47 -4.86
C TYR A 338 5.91 2.29 -3.61
N MET A 339 4.63 2.59 -3.75
CA MET A 339 3.55 2.16 -2.88
C MET A 339 2.47 1.50 -3.74
N LEU A 340 2.21 0.22 -3.50
CA LEU A 340 1.13 -0.51 -4.15
C LEU A 340 -0.05 -0.62 -3.20
N VAL A 341 -1.21 -0.20 -3.66
CA VAL A 341 -2.49 -0.27 -2.95
C VAL A 341 -3.55 -0.93 -3.83
N ASN A 342 -4.67 -1.30 -3.23
CA ASN A 342 -5.86 -1.74 -3.96
C ASN A 342 -7.11 -1.10 -3.33
N PHE A 343 -8.31 -1.51 -3.76
CA PHE A 343 -9.56 -0.92 -3.25
C PHE A 343 -9.71 -1.06 -1.73
N THR A 344 -9.45 -2.26 -1.21
CA THR A 344 -9.54 -2.54 0.23
C THR A 344 -8.51 -1.72 1.00
N THR A 345 -7.28 -1.67 0.52
CA THR A 345 -6.21 -0.87 1.13
C THR A 345 -6.55 0.62 1.16
N PHE A 346 -7.08 1.14 0.05
CA PHE A 346 -7.42 2.54 -0.08
C PHE A 346 -8.53 2.94 0.91
N GLU A 347 -9.62 2.17 0.98
CA GLU A 347 -10.70 2.40 1.95
C GLU A 347 -10.17 2.35 3.39
N ASP A 348 -9.36 1.34 3.72
CA ASP A 348 -8.76 1.18 5.04
C ASP A 348 -7.88 2.37 5.43
N ILE A 349 -7.05 2.90 4.50
CA ILE A 349 -6.22 4.09 4.72
C ILE A 349 -7.11 5.30 5.05
N ILE A 350 -8.11 5.59 4.22
CA ILE A 350 -8.98 6.77 4.36
C ILE A 350 -9.77 6.70 5.68
N ASN A 351 -10.36 5.55 5.99
CA ASN A 351 -11.11 5.37 7.24
C ASN A 351 -10.21 5.52 8.47
N ALA A 352 -8.95 5.10 8.38
CA ALA A 352 -8.04 5.18 9.52
C ALA A 352 -7.56 6.60 9.82
N ILE A 353 -7.52 7.47 8.82
CA ILE A 353 -7.23 8.91 8.97
C ILE A 353 -8.49 9.75 9.24
N ASP A 354 -9.63 9.10 9.53
CA ASP A 354 -10.92 9.72 9.81
C ASP A 354 -11.48 10.52 8.61
N GLY A 355 -11.36 9.92 7.42
CA GLY A 355 -11.82 10.52 6.17
C GLY A 355 -10.91 11.63 5.65
N VAL A 356 -11.29 12.22 4.52
CA VAL A 356 -10.60 13.33 3.87
C VAL A 356 -11.56 14.42 3.46
N ASP A 357 -11.13 15.68 3.60
CA ASP A 357 -11.86 16.83 3.11
C ASP A 357 -11.31 17.25 1.74
N ILE A 358 -12.17 17.29 0.74
CA ILE A 358 -11.83 17.70 -0.64
C ILE A 358 -12.61 18.93 -1.05
N ASP A 359 -12.11 19.64 -2.05
CA ASP A 359 -12.88 20.66 -2.78
C ASP A 359 -13.20 20.12 -4.17
N ASN A 360 -14.47 19.74 -4.38
CA ASN A 360 -14.94 19.12 -5.61
C ASN A 360 -15.20 20.22 -6.67
N PRO A 361 -14.51 20.20 -7.83
CA PRO A 361 -14.59 21.30 -8.80
C PRO A 361 -15.94 21.44 -9.51
N PHE A 362 -16.71 20.35 -9.64
CA PHE A 362 -18.00 20.35 -10.31
C PHE A 362 -18.90 19.22 -9.81
N GLU A 363 -20.21 19.39 -9.95
CA GLU A 363 -21.17 18.34 -9.62
C GLU A 363 -21.13 17.21 -10.66
N PHE A 364 -21.20 15.96 -10.19
CA PHE A 364 -21.39 14.79 -11.05
C PHE A 364 -22.19 13.70 -10.34
N THR A 365 -22.74 12.77 -11.11
CA THR A 365 -23.45 11.59 -10.59
C THR A 365 -22.79 10.32 -11.09
N THR A 366 -22.46 9.39 -10.21
CA THR A 366 -21.74 8.17 -10.56
C THR A 366 -22.58 7.23 -11.40
N HIS A 367 -21.94 6.55 -12.35
CA HIS A 367 -22.63 5.64 -13.28
C HIS A 367 -23.04 4.32 -12.61
N PHE A 368 -22.36 3.91 -11.54
CA PHE A 368 -22.51 2.58 -10.94
C PHE A 368 -23.40 2.57 -9.70
N THR A 369 -23.46 3.65 -8.93
CA THR A 369 -24.38 3.74 -7.77
C THR A 369 -25.51 4.74 -7.98
N GLY A 370 -25.33 5.72 -8.90
CA GLY A 370 -26.26 6.84 -9.06
C GLY A 370 -26.15 7.91 -7.98
N ARG A 371 -25.06 7.91 -7.19
CA ARG A 371 -24.80 8.93 -6.16
C ARG A 371 -24.33 10.22 -6.80
N THR A 372 -24.89 11.35 -6.34
CA THR A 372 -24.46 12.69 -6.75
C THR A 372 -23.45 13.26 -5.75
N TYR A 373 -22.33 13.76 -6.28
CA TYR A 373 -21.33 14.52 -5.54
C TYR A 373 -21.49 16.00 -5.91
N PRO A 374 -21.94 16.86 -4.97
CA PRO A 374 -22.13 18.27 -5.27
C PRO A 374 -20.79 19.01 -5.39
N GLN A 375 -20.77 20.12 -6.11
CA GLN A 375 -19.62 21.03 -6.17
C GLN A 375 -19.33 21.64 -4.78
N GLY A 376 -18.06 21.85 -4.46
CA GLY A 376 -17.59 22.50 -3.23
C GLY A 376 -16.98 21.53 -2.22
N THR A 377 -16.89 21.94 -0.96
CA THR A 377 -16.21 21.17 0.09
C THR A 377 -17.01 19.93 0.51
N LEU A 378 -16.39 18.76 0.40
CA LEU A 378 -16.96 17.47 0.78
C LEU A 378 -16.07 16.74 1.76
N HIS A 379 -16.68 16.08 2.75
CA HIS A 379 -15.99 15.11 3.60
C HIS A 379 -16.26 13.70 3.07
N LEU A 380 -15.21 12.95 2.78
CA LEU A 380 -15.29 11.60 2.21
C LEU A 380 -14.67 10.58 3.15
N ASP A 381 -15.46 9.58 3.54
CA ASP A 381 -14.94 8.34 4.14
C ASP A 381 -14.37 7.40 3.05
N GLY A 382 -13.93 6.20 3.45
CA GLY A 382 -13.30 5.26 2.52
C GLY A 382 -14.18 4.86 1.34
N GLU A 383 -15.45 4.54 1.60
CA GLU A 383 -16.40 4.12 0.55
C GLU A 383 -16.68 5.27 -0.42
N LEU A 384 -16.99 6.46 0.12
CA LEU A 384 -17.28 7.65 -0.68
C LEU A 384 -16.06 8.12 -1.47
N ALA A 385 -14.86 8.05 -0.88
CA ALA A 385 -13.62 8.39 -1.56
C ALA A 385 -13.30 7.40 -2.67
N LEU A 386 -13.51 6.09 -2.44
CA LEU A 386 -13.24 5.07 -3.46
C LEU A 386 -14.20 5.24 -4.64
N GLU A 387 -15.47 5.50 -4.35
CA GLU A 387 -16.47 5.79 -5.36
C GLU A 387 -16.08 7.04 -6.19
N TYR A 388 -15.65 8.11 -5.53
CA TYR A 388 -15.24 9.36 -6.17
C TYR A 388 -14.06 9.21 -7.14
N VAL A 389 -13.02 8.43 -6.77
CA VAL A 389 -11.81 8.24 -7.59
C VAL A 389 -11.94 7.16 -8.67
N ARG A 390 -13.03 6.38 -8.66
CA ARG A 390 -13.30 5.33 -9.66
C ARG A 390 -14.22 5.78 -10.79
N GLU A 391 -15.03 6.81 -10.56
CA GLU A 391 -15.92 7.34 -11.58
C GLU A 391 -15.14 7.87 -12.80
N ARG A 392 -15.66 7.61 -14.00
CA ARG A 392 -15.11 8.13 -15.26
C ARG A 392 -16.13 8.21 -16.36
N TYR A 393 -17.15 7.35 -16.41
CA TYR A 393 -18.06 7.31 -17.55
C TYR A 393 -19.06 8.46 -17.55
N SER A 394 -19.38 9.00 -16.37
CA SER A 394 -20.25 10.17 -16.23
C SER A 394 -19.49 11.50 -16.17
N LEU A 395 -18.16 11.48 -16.22
CA LEU A 395 -17.33 12.70 -16.12
C LEU A 395 -17.19 13.37 -17.49
N PRO A 396 -17.17 14.72 -17.56
CA PRO A 396 -17.05 15.47 -18.81
C PRO A 396 -15.87 15.05 -19.71
N ASN A 397 -14.69 14.82 -19.13
CA ASN A 397 -13.47 14.41 -19.84
C ASN A 397 -13.07 12.96 -19.53
N GLY A 398 -14.01 12.13 -19.07
CA GLY A 398 -13.79 10.71 -18.93
C GLY A 398 -12.70 10.34 -17.91
N ASP A 399 -11.71 9.57 -18.38
CA ASP A 399 -10.57 9.08 -17.58
C ASP A 399 -9.63 10.20 -17.11
N PHE A 400 -9.56 11.31 -17.85
CA PHE A 400 -8.71 12.46 -17.49
C PHE A 400 -9.26 13.17 -16.23
N ASP A 401 -10.57 13.36 -16.14
CA ASP A 401 -11.19 13.90 -14.92
C ASP A 401 -11.08 12.91 -13.74
N ARG A 402 -11.05 11.60 -14.01
CA ARG A 402 -10.77 10.60 -12.96
C ARG A 402 -9.35 10.78 -12.39
N ASN A 403 -8.36 11.05 -13.24
CA ASN A 403 -7.00 11.36 -12.78
C ASN A 403 -6.96 12.65 -11.94
N LEU A 404 -7.71 13.67 -12.34
CA LEU A 404 -7.89 14.89 -11.54
C LEU A 404 -8.50 14.57 -10.16
N HIS A 405 -9.54 13.73 -10.10
CA HIS A 405 -10.14 13.30 -8.83
C HIS A 405 -9.15 12.57 -7.93
N GLN A 406 -8.33 11.67 -8.49
CA GLN A 406 -7.27 10.98 -7.75
C GLN A 406 -6.23 11.95 -7.17
N GLN A 407 -5.87 13.02 -7.90
CA GLN A 407 -4.97 14.06 -7.40
C GLN A 407 -5.56 14.86 -6.24
N ILE A 408 -6.85 15.22 -6.36
CA ILE A 408 -7.56 15.95 -5.31
C ILE A 408 -7.55 15.13 -4.02
N VAL A 409 -7.90 13.86 -4.11
CA VAL A 409 -7.93 12.96 -2.95
C VAL A 409 -6.52 12.71 -2.41
N LEU A 410 -5.51 12.47 -3.25
CA LEU A 410 -4.12 12.29 -2.78
C LEU A 410 -3.59 13.54 -2.06
N SER A 411 -3.88 14.73 -2.59
CA SER A 411 -3.52 15.99 -1.92
C SER A 411 -4.21 16.15 -0.57
N ALA A 412 -5.50 15.76 -0.47
CA ALA A 412 -6.22 15.77 0.79
C ALA A 412 -5.66 14.76 1.81
N ILE A 413 -5.27 13.56 1.36
CA ILE A 413 -4.57 12.57 2.20
C ILE A 413 -3.27 13.17 2.75
N ILE A 414 -2.44 13.79 1.89
CA ILE A 414 -1.17 14.41 2.33
C ILE A 414 -1.44 15.49 3.37
N HIS A 415 -2.42 16.38 3.15
CA HIS A 415 -2.79 17.40 4.14
C HIS A 415 -3.26 16.78 5.47
N LYS A 416 -4.09 15.73 5.43
CA LYS A 416 -4.57 15.04 6.64
C LYS A 416 -3.41 14.39 7.40
N LEU A 417 -2.47 13.76 6.70
CA LEU A 417 -1.27 13.13 7.29
C LEU A 417 -0.31 14.16 7.92
N LEU A 418 -0.29 15.39 7.43
CA LEU A 418 0.51 16.49 8.00
C LEU A 418 -0.20 17.21 9.16
N SER A 419 -1.48 16.89 9.42
CA SER A 419 -2.28 17.57 10.43
C SER A 419 -1.97 17.08 11.86
N PRO A 420 -2.07 17.95 12.89
CA PRO A 420 -1.90 17.55 14.29
C PRO A 420 -2.96 16.55 14.79
N GLU A 421 -4.13 16.48 14.14
CA GLU A 421 -5.25 15.60 14.50
C GLU A 421 -4.88 14.12 14.42
N LEU A 422 -3.90 13.77 13.56
CA LEU A 422 -3.41 12.42 13.35
C LEU A 422 -2.86 11.77 14.63
N ILE A 423 -2.38 12.56 15.59
CA ILE A 423 -1.85 12.06 16.88
C ILE A 423 -2.91 11.25 17.62
N SER A 424 -4.19 11.65 17.51
CA SER A 424 -5.30 10.97 18.17
C SER A 424 -5.71 9.66 17.48
N SER A 425 -5.51 9.57 16.16
CA SER A 425 -5.89 8.40 15.33
C SER A 425 -4.71 7.45 15.04
N PHE A 426 -3.52 7.75 15.53
CA PHE A 426 -2.29 7.00 15.21
C PHE A 426 -2.43 5.48 15.41
N ASN A 427 -3.05 5.03 16.50
CA ASN A 427 -3.25 3.60 16.76
C ASN A 427 -4.21 2.93 15.76
N ASN A 428 -5.23 3.64 15.30
CA ASN A 428 -6.16 3.15 14.29
C ASN A 428 -5.46 3.05 12.94
N ILE A 429 -4.65 4.05 12.60
CA ILE A 429 -3.79 4.08 11.39
C ILE A 429 -2.86 2.87 11.38
N LEU A 430 -2.10 2.64 12.45
CA LEU A 430 -1.18 1.49 12.48
C LEU A 430 -1.89 0.15 12.32
N SER A 431 -3.08 0.02 12.88
CA SER A 431 -3.85 -1.22 12.78
C SER A 431 -4.47 -1.42 11.40
N ALA A 432 -4.87 -0.34 10.73
CA ALA A 432 -5.45 -0.38 9.40
C ALA A 432 -4.40 -0.55 8.29
N LEU A 433 -3.18 -0.03 8.48
CA LEU A 433 -2.12 -0.08 7.48
C LEU A 433 -1.33 -1.39 7.49
N GLN A 434 -1.30 -2.11 8.62
CA GLN A 434 -0.46 -3.30 8.76
C GLN A 434 -0.84 -4.39 7.74
N GLY A 435 0.10 -4.71 6.84
CA GLY A 435 -0.12 -5.73 5.81
C GLY A 435 -1.16 -5.36 4.76
N LYS A 436 -1.47 -4.08 4.59
CA LYS A 436 -2.45 -3.64 3.59
C LYS A 436 -1.84 -3.00 2.35
N PHE A 437 -0.58 -2.59 2.36
CA PHE A 437 0.10 -2.03 1.19
C PHE A 437 1.46 -2.69 0.99
N LEU A 438 2.03 -2.54 -0.20
CA LEU A 438 3.42 -2.94 -0.47
C LEU A 438 4.28 -1.72 -0.76
N THR A 439 5.48 -1.71 -0.22
CA THR A 439 6.48 -0.69 -0.52
C THR A 439 7.88 -1.26 -0.41
N ASN A 440 8.82 -0.67 -1.14
CA ASN A 440 10.25 -0.87 -0.95
C ASN A 440 10.94 0.32 -0.26
N VAL A 441 10.19 1.30 0.25
CA VAL A 441 10.74 2.34 1.12
C VAL A 441 11.07 1.74 2.48
N SER A 442 12.30 1.94 2.95
CA SER A 442 12.71 1.41 4.25
C SER A 442 12.00 2.12 5.41
N THR A 443 11.70 1.37 6.48
CA THR A 443 11.14 1.92 7.71
C THR A 443 11.98 3.07 8.26
N ASP A 444 13.32 2.98 8.16
CA ASP A 444 14.25 4.02 8.61
C ASP A 444 14.08 5.33 7.84
N SER A 445 13.88 5.27 6.51
CA SER A 445 13.62 6.45 5.68
C SER A 445 12.27 7.08 6.01
N ILE A 446 11.22 6.27 6.24
CA ILE A 446 9.91 6.77 6.68
C ILE A 446 10.04 7.48 8.03
N TYR A 447 10.74 6.88 8.99
CA TYR A 447 10.99 7.52 10.29
C TYR A 447 11.80 8.80 10.18
N ALA A 448 12.80 8.84 9.30
CA ALA A 448 13.58 10.04 9.07
C ALA A 448 12.72 11.18 8.49
N LEU A 449 11.81 10.88 7.55
CA LEU A 449 10.86 11.85 7.00
C LEU A 449 9.90 12.36 8.08
N CYS A 450 9.28 11.47 8.86
CA CYS A 450 8.40 11.86 9.97
C CYS A 450 9.15 12.74 11.00
N LYS A 451 10.38 12.36 11.34
CA LYS A 451 11.22 13.11 12.25
C LYS A 451 11.52 14.51 11.70
N LYS A 452 11.84 14.62 10.41
CA LYS A 452 12.12 15.92 9.78
C LYS A 452 10.87 16.81 9.77
N GLN A 453 9.71 16.25 9.42
CA GLN A 453 8.42 16.94 9.50
C GLN A 453 8.16 17.50 10.91
N LEU A 454 8.32 16.66 11.95
CA LEU A 454 8.08 17.04 13.35
C LEU A 454 9.11 18.05 13.89
N ASP A 455 10.38 17.99 13.44
CA ASP A 455 11.42 18.91 13.92
C ASP A 455 11.29 20.32 13.34
N GLN A 456 10.85 20.40 12.08
CA GLN A 456 10.82 21.64 11.30
C GLN A 456 9.41 22.22 11.14
N ASN A 457 8.36 21.45 11.42
CA ASN A 457 6.96 21.82 11.17
C ASN A 457 6.75 22.28 9.72
N ILE A 458 7.23 21.48 8.77
CA ILE A 458 7.34 21.84 7.35
C ILE A 458 5.95 22.12 6.78
N GLN A 459 5.87 23.22 6.03
CA GLN A 459 4.74 23.53 5.16
C GLN A 459 5.17 23.16 3.74
N TRP A 460 4.54 22.13 3.17
CA TRP A 460 4.92 21.62 1.85
C TRP A 460 4.27 22.44 0.73
N ASN A 461 5.07 22.81 -0.26
CA ASN A 461 4.58 23.32 -1.55
C ASN A 461 4.18 22.12 -2.41
N ILE A 462 2.88 21.89 -2.58
CA ILE A 462 2.33 20.77 -3.36
C ILE A 462 1.89 21.29 -4.73
N VAL A 463 2.59 20.87 -5.78
CA VAL A 463 2.27 21.14 -7.19
C VAL A 463 1.69 19.88 -7.81
N LYS A 464 0.64 20.04 -8.63
CA LYS A 464 -0.09 18.92 -9.23
C LYS A 464 -0.15 19.07 -10.74
N TYR A 465 -0.01 17.97 -11.46
CA TYR A 465 -0.07 17.92 -12.91
C TYR A 465 -0.60 16.57 -13.39
N HIS A 466 -1.56 16.54 -14.31
CA HIS A 466 -1.99 15.32 -14.97
C HIS A 466 -1.61 15.40 -16.44
N LEU A 467 -1.13 14.29 -17.00
CA LEU A 467 -0.85 14.21 -18.42
C LEU A 467 -2.12 13.87 -19.18
N ASP A 468 -2.30 14.53 -20.31
CA ASP A 468 -3.37 14.28 -21.27
C ASP A 468 -2.82 13.69 -22.56
N GLY A 469 -3.73 13.28 -23.45
CA GLY A 469 -3.38 12.81 -24.77
C GLY A 469 -4.59 12.51 -25.64
N ASP A 470 -4.32 12.20 -26.90
CA ASP A 470 -5.35 11.81 -27.86
C ASP A 470 -5.69 10.32 -27.70
N ILE A 471 -6.99 10.00 -27.74
CA ILE A 471 -7.47 8.62 -27.65
C ILE A 471 -7.41 7.96 -29.03
N GLY A 472 -6.77 6.79 -29.10
CA GLY A 472 -6.67 5.97 -30.30
C GLY A 472 -6.94 4.50 -30.04
N ASN A 473 -6.63 3.65 -31.01
CA ASN A 473 -6.79 2.21 -30.92
C ASN A 473 -5.56 1.52 -31.51
N GLU A 474 -4.90 0.66 -30.74
CA GLU A 474 -3.64 0.04 -31.13
C GLU A 474 -3.54 -1.42 -30.70
N TYR A 475 -2.62 -2.15 -31.35
CA TYR A 475 -2.15 -3.43 -30.84
C TYR A 475 -1.14 -3.21 -29.71
N CYS A 476 -1.36 -3.93 -28.62
CA CYS A 476 -0.53 -3.88 -27.43
C CYS A 476 0.39 -5.10 -27.37
N ALA A 477 1.65 -4.92 -26.97
CA ALA A 477 2.62 -6.02 -26.92
C ALA A 477 2.16 -7.20 -26.04
N SER A 478 1.51 -6.93 -24.91
CA SER A 478 0.91 -7.94 -24.03
C SER A 478 -0.39 -8.57 -24.57
N ALA A 479 -1.05 -7.95 -25.54
CA ALA A 479 -2.31 -8.39 -26.13
C ALA A 479 -2.26 -8.32 -27.67
N PRO A 480 -1.37 -9.09 -28.33
CA PRO A 480 -1.08 -8.93 -29.76
C PRO A 480 -2.25 -9.30 -30.68
N ASP A 481 -3.23 -10.06 -30.17
CA ASP A 481 -4.38 -10.53 -30.95
C ASP A 481 -5.60 -9.59 -30.85
N GLN A 482 -5.50 -8.46 -30.12
CA GLN A 482 -6.62 -7.56 -29.87
C GLN A 482 -6.21 -6.09 -30.07
N VAL A 483 -7.10 -5.33 -30.69
CA VAL A 483 -7.01 -3.86 -30.76
C VAL A 483 -7.64 -3.29 -29.50
N LEU A 484 -6.92 -2.41 -28.81
CA LEU A 484 -7.34 -1.81 -27.54
C LEU A 484 -7.27 -0.28 -27.62
N SER A 485 -8.18 0.40 -26.93
CA SER A 485 -8.17 1.86 -26.79
C SER A 485 -6.92 2.31 -26.03
N VAL A 486 -6.13 3.23 -26.58
CA VAL A 486 -4.89 3.75 -25.96
C VAL A 486 -4.89 5.28 -25.91
N VAL A 487 -4.01 5.87 -25.11
CA VAL A 487 -3.79 7.32 -25.03
C VAL A 487 -2.41 7.65 -25.59
N TYR A 488 -2.35 8.50 -26.62
CA TYR A 488 -1.12 9.10 -27.13
C TYR A 488 -0.84 10.39 -26.37
N LEU A 489 0.08 10.33 -25.40
CA LEU A 489 0.44 11.48 -24.56
C LEU A 489 0.94 12.65 -25.40
N TYR A 490 0.55 13.87 -25.01
CA TYR A 490 1.09 15.08 -25.62
C TYR A 490 2.56 15.26 -25.22
N GLN A 491 3.46 15.22 -26.19
CA GLN A 491 4.90 15.23 -25.92
C GLN A 491 5.36 16.50 -25.19
N ASN A 492 4.78 17.66 -25.50
CA ASN A 492 5.10 18.90 -24.80
C ASN A 492 4.72 18.86 -23.31
N GLN A 493 3.67 18.12 -22.93
CA GLN A 493 3.31 17.90 -21.53
C GLN A 493 4.27 16.93 -20.83
N VAL A 494 4.74 15.89 -21.55
CA VAL A 494 5.79 14.99 -21.06
C VAL A 494 7.10 15.76 -20.84
N ASP A 495 7.51 16.58 -21.79
CA ASP A 495 8.74 17.38 -21.68
C ASP A 495 8.64 18.42 -20.55
N PHE A 496 7.46 19.04 -20.38
CA PHE A 496 7.18 19.95 -19.27
C PHE A 496 7.32 19.25 -17.93
N ILE A 497 6.65 18.11 -17.73
CA ILE A 497 6.71 17.41 -16.44
C ILE A 497 8.12 16.90 -16.13
N ASN A 498 8.88 16.45 -17.13
CA ASN A 498 10.28 16.04 -16.96
C ASN A 498 11.13 17.22 -16.49
N THR A 499 10.92 18.41 -17.06
CA THR A 499 11.59 19.64 -16.65
C THR A 499 11.25 20.03 -15.20
N GLU A 500 9.97 19.94 -14.81
CA GLU A 500 9.55 20.26 -13.44
C GLU A 500 10.08 19.23 -12.42
N ILE A 501 10.12 17.95 -12.78
CA ILE A 501 10.77 16.90 -11.98
C ILE A 501 12.26 17.23 -11.80
N ASP A 502 12.97 17.56 -12.88
CA ASP A 502 14.39 17.89 -12.83
C ASP A 502 14.66 19.12 -11.93
N LYS A 503 13.82 20.15 -12.00
CA LYS A 503 13.88 21.31 -11.09
C LYS A 503 13.75 20.87 -9.64
N VAL A 504 12.72 20.09 -9.30
CA VAL A 504 12.51 19.60 -7.93
C VAL A 504 13.68 18.74 -7.46
N MET A 505 14.24 17.90 -8.32
CA MET A 505 15.39 17.04 -7.99
C MET A 505 16.70 17.82 -7.79
N ASN A 506 16.82 19.02 -8.37
CA ASN A 506 18.00 19.89 -8.29
C ASN A 506 17.83 21.09 -7.33
N ASP A 507 16.93 20.98 -6.35
CA ASP A 507 16.66 22.01 -5.33
C ASP A 507 16.11 23.35 -5.90
N GLU A 508 15.55 23.35 -7.11
CA GLU A 508 14.85 24.51 -7.66
C GLU A 508 13.39 24.56 -7.19
N ILE A 509 12.89 25.76 -6.88
CA ILE A 509 11.52 25.96 -6.42
C ILE A 509 10.58 26.05 -7.62
N ILE A 510 9.60 25.16 -7.67
CA ILE A 510 8.54 25.15 -8.66
C ILE A 510 7.28 25.80 -8.10
N SER A 511 6.40 26.25 -8.99
CA SER A 511 5.09 26.79 -8.60
C SER A 511 4.01 26.12 -9.42
N GLN A 512 2.75 26.24 -9.00
CA GLN A 512 1.63 25.77 -9.82
C GLN A 512 1.54 26.65 -11.08
N GLU A 513 2.18 26.21 -12.16
CA GLU A 513 2.13 26.85 -13.46
C GLU A 513 0.91 26.38 -14.27
N THR A 514 0.53 27.17 -15.27
CA THR A 514 -0.54 26.83 -16.21
C THR A 514 0.00 25.85 -17.25
N LEU A 515 -0.76 24.80 -17.55
CA LEU A 515 -0.38 23.77 -18.52
C LEU A 515 0.00 24.38 -19.89
N PRO A 516 1.05 23.88 -20.57
CA PRO A 516 1.26 24.18 -21.98
C PRO A 516 0.13 23.58 -22.83
N GLU A 517 -0.42 24.35 -23.78
CA GLU A 517 -1.46 23.88 -24.68
C GLU A 517 -0.99 22.64 -25.45
N GLY A 518 -1.81 21.58 -25.51
CA GLY A 518 -1.56 20.38 -26.31
C GLY A 518 -1.72 20.66 -27.80
N THR A 519 -0.83 21.47 -28.39
CA THR A 519 -0.85 21.70 -29.84
C THR A 519 -0.25 20.50 -30.55
N ASN A 520 -1.10 19.74 -31.23
CA ASN A 520 -0.71 18.71 -32.19
C ASN A 520 0.16 19.33 -33.30
N ASN A 521 1.48 19.26 -33.18
CA ASN A 521 2.44 19.61 -34.23
C ASN A 521 2.48 18.55 -35.36
N ASN A 522 1.31 18.06 -35.79
CA ASN A 522 1.13 17.21 -36.98
C ASN A 522 0.16 17.85 -37.99
N SER A 523 0.14 19.19 -38.06
CA SER A 523 -0.42 19.91 -39.20
C SER A 523 0.63 20.81 -39.84
N THR A 524 1.63 20.20 -40.49
CA THR A 524 2.41 20.88 -41.53
C THR A 524 2.80 19.93 -42.65
N ASN A 525 2.15 20.16 -43.80
CA ASN A 525 2.41 19.76 -45.20
C ASN A 525 2.06 18.34 -45.66
#